data_AF-A0A947DMV5-F1
#
_entry.id   AF-A0A947DMV5-F1
#
_cell.length_a   1.000
_cell.length_b   1.000
_cell.length_c   1.000
_cell.angle_alpha   90.00
_cell.angle_beta   90.00
_cell.angle_gamma   90.00
#
_symmetry.space_group_name_H-M   'P 1'
#
loop_
_entity.id
_entity.type
_entity.pdbx_description
1 polymer ?
#
loop_
_entity_poly.entity_id
_entity_poly.type
_entity_poly.pdbx_seq_one_letter_code
_entity_poly.pdbx_strand_id
1 'polypeptide(L)' 'MYYFSKALDNDRMLCLAPMTDRMLQQSGQEIDDVSGYFLFASRRSDEFASVEIIARATSEDAAFALKELFGME' A
#
# COMPACT_ATOMS: atom_id res chain seq x y z
N MET A 1 -5.64 2.32 -13.22
CA MET A 1 -5.38 1.97 -11.81
C MET A 1 -3.87 1.88 -11.66
N TYR A 2 -3.27 2.79 -10.91
CA TYR A 2 -1.82 2.84 -10.75
C TYR A 2 -1.39 1.97 -9.57
N TYR A 3 -0.30 1.25 -9.76
CA TYR A 3 0.35 0.46 -8.73
C TYR A 3 1.81 0.88 -8.74
N PHE A 4 2.28 1.47 -7.64
CA PHE A 4 3.67 1.80 -7.46
C PHE A 4 4.26 0.94 -6.37
N SER A 5 5.49 0.49 -6.55
CA SER A 5 6.16 -0.31 -5.53
C SER A 5 7.62 0.03 -5.39
N LYS A 6 8.15 -0.25 -4.20
CA LYS A 6 9.57 -0.16 -3.90
C LYS A 6 9.95 -1.28 -2.96
N ALA A 7 10.98 -2.02 -3.32
CA ALA A 7 11.57 -2.97 -2.38
C ALA A 7 12.14 -2.21 -1.18
N LEU A 8 11.74 -2.65 0.00
CA LEU A 8 12.38 -2.29 1.26
C LEU A 8 13.33 -3.42 1.65
N ASP A 9 14.13 -3.16 2.68
CA ASP A 9 15.01 -4.16 3.27
C ASP A 9 14.19 -5.30 3.93
N ASN A 10 14.81 -6.47 4.08
CA ASN A 10 14.27 -7.65 4.77
C ASN A 10 12.98 -8.22 4.14
N ASP A 11 12.98 -8.39 2.81
CA ASP A 11 11.90 -9.03 2.05
C ASP A 11 10.53 -8.34 2.16
N ARG A 12 10.57 -7.03 2.40
CA ARG A 12 9.39 -6.16 2.43
C ARG A 12 9.27 -5.37 1.14
N MET A 13 8.04 -5.07 0.75
CA MET A 13 7.73 -4.20 -0.36
C MET A 13 6.82 -3.08 0.13
N LEU A 14 7.21 -1.84 -0.11
CA LEU A 14 6.33 -0.69 0.03
C LEU A 14 5.51 -0.58 -1.23
N CYS A 15 4.19 -0.52 -1.07
CA CYS A 15 3.23 -0.48 -2.16
C CYS A 15 2.36 0.76 -2.01
N LEU A 16 2.02 1.39 -3.15
CA LEU A 16 1.07 2.47 -3.23
C LEU A 16 0.06 2.14 -4.32
N ALA A 17 -1.14 1.76 -3.89
CA ALA A 17 -2.20 1.32 -4.78
C ALA A 17 -3.57 1.45 -4.10
N PRO A 18 -4.69 1.47 -4.87
CA PRO A 18 -5.99 1.26 -4.28
C PRO A 18 -6.08 -0.17 -3.72
N MET A 19 -6.69 -0.33 -2.56
CA MET A 19 -6.80 -1.63 -1.90
C MET A 19 -8.11 -2.33 -2.29
N THR A 20 -8.05 -3.65 -2.32
CA THR A 20 -9.25 -4.49 -2.42
C THR A 20 -9.74 -4.87 -1.02
N ASP A 21 -11.01 -5.23 -0.89
CA ASP A 21 -11.59 -5.70 0.38
C ASP A 21 -10.78 -6.84 1.01
N ARG A 22 -10.22 -7.72 0.16
CA ARG A 22 -9.36 -8.82 0.60
C ARG A 22 -8.08 -8.33 1.29
N MET A 23 -7.44 -7.30 0.77
CA MET A 23 -6.21 -6.74 1.33
C MET A 23 -6.48 -5.99 2.64
N LEU A 24 -7.64 -5.33 2.72
CA LEU A 24 -8.09 -4.66 3.94
C LEU A 24 -8.33 -5.67 5.07
N GLN A 25 -9.03 -6.78 4.77
CA GLN A 25 -9.21 -7.88 5.72
C GLN A 25 -7.88 -8.47 6.18
N GLN A 26 -6.90 -8.60 5.29
CA GLN A 26 -5.56 -9.08 5.62
C GLN A 26 -4.76 -8.12 6.50
N SER A 27 -5.11 -6.83 6.51
CA SER A 27 -4.46 -5.85 7.38
C SER A 27 -4.89 -5.93 8.84
N GLY A 28 -6.10 -6.46 9.09
CA GLY A 28 -6.71 -6.44 10.41
C GLY A 28 -7.03 -5.03 10.94
N GLN A 29 -6.88 -3.99 10.12
CA GLN A 29 -7.19 -2.61 10.48
C GLN A 29 -8.63 -2.27 10.11
N GLU A 30 -9.34 -1.59 11.02
CA GLU A 30 -10.66 -1.02 10.72
C GLU A 30 -10.48 0.27 9.90
N ILE A 31 -10.91 0.24 8.65
CA ILE A 31 -10.87 1.39 7.74
C ILE A 31 -12.29 1.70 7.27
N ASP A 32 -12.80 2.85 7.69
CA ASP A 32 -14.16 3.29 7.37
C ASP A 32 -14.33 3.73 5.90
N ASP A 33 -13.26 4.24 5.28
CA ASP A 33 -13.28 4.75 3.91
C ASP A 33 -12.13 4.19 3.08
N VAL A 34 -12.51 3.22 2.24
CA VAL A 34 -11.66 2.40 1.38
C VAL A 34 -11.39 3.06 0.02
N SER A 35 -11.87 4.28 -0.19
CA SER A 35 -11.65 5.01 -1.44
C SER A 35 -10.24 5.61 -1.51
N GLY A 36 -9.75 5.79 -2.73
CA GLY A 36 -8.44 6.39 -3.00
C GLY A 36 -7.29 5.38 -3.04
N TYR A 37 -6.10 5.85 -2.70
CA TYR A 37 -4.85 5.07 -2.73
C TYR A 37 -4.34 4.86 -1.31
N PHE A 38 -3.70 3.74 -1.06
CA PHE A 38 -3.12 3.42 0.23
C PHE A 38 -1.64 3.12 0.09
N LEU A 39 -0.86 3.66 1.03
CA LEU A 39 0.52 3.30 1.25
C LEU A 39 0.55 2.16 2.27
N PHE A 40 1.04 1.00 1.86
CA PHE A 40 1.11 -0.17 2.71
C PHE A 40 2.40 -0.96 2.49
N ALA A 41 2.85 -1.69 3.51
CA ALA A 41 3.94 -2.63 3.40
C ALA A 41 3.38 -4.06 3.28
N SER A 42 3.98 -4.87 2.40
CA SER A 42 3.74 -6.31 2.33
C SER A 42 5.05 -7.08 2.48
N ARG A 43 4.97 -8.33 2.96
CA ARG A 43 6.09 -9.28 2.97
C ARG A 43 5.95 -10.26 1.83
N ARG A 44 7.05 -10.54 1.13
CA ARG A 44 7.04 -11.42 -0.05
C ARG A 44 6.99 -12.91 0.28
N SER A 45 7.52 -13.31 1.44
CA SER A 45 7.69 -14.71 1.85
C SER A 45 6.50 -15.37 2.55
N ASP A 46 5.42 -14.67 2.86
CA ASP A 46 4.26 -15.29 3.51
C ASP A 46 3.18 -15.66 2.48
N GLU A 47 2.75 -16.94 2.46
CA GLU A 47 1.54 -17.41 1.74
C GLU A 47 0.28 -16.63 2.17
N PHE A 48 0.36 -15.95 3.30
CA PHE A 48 -0.57 -14.96 3.81
C PHE A 48 0.15 -13.62 3.97
N ALA A 49 0.56 -13.01 2.86
CA ALA A 49 1.25 -11.71 2.86
C ALA A 49 0.53 -10.73 3.79
N SER A 50 1.10 -10.49 4.97
CA SER A 50 0.54 -9.55 5.94
C SER A 50 0.64 -8.15 5.35
N VAL A 51 -0.48 -7.44 5.29
CA VAL A 51 -0.54 -6.09 4.75
C VAL A 51 -0.58 -5.09 5.89
N GLU A 52 0.46 -4.27 6.03
CA GLU A 52 0.49 -3.20 7.03
C GLU A 52 0.16 -1.88 6.35
N ILE A 53 -1.03 -1.34 6.60
CA ILE A 53 -1.45 -0.04 6.07
C ILE A 53 -0.78 1.05 6.91
N ILE A 54 -0.07 1.95 6.23
CA ILE A 54 0.72 3.02 6.85
C ILE A 54 -0.02 4.36 6.72
N ALA A 55 -0.57 4.63 5.54
CA ALA A 55 -1.26 5.89 5.25
C ALA A 55 -2.26 5.73 4.10
N ARG A 56 -3.19 6.68 4.01
CA ARG A 56 -4.12 6.83 2.89
C ARG A 56 -3.85 8.14 2.16
N ALA A 57 -3.78 8.06 0.83
CA ALA A 57 -3.75 9.19 -0.08
C ALA A 57 -5.17 9.44 -0.63
N THR A 58 -5.72 10.59 -0.29
CA THR A 58 -7.10 10.98 -0.61
C THR A 58 -7.31 11.43 -2.06
N SER A 59 -6.25 11.54 -2.85
CA SER A 59 -6.30 11.90 -4.26
C SER A 59 -5.18 11.23 -5.06
N GLU A 60 -5.34 11.19 -6.38
CA GLU A 60 -4.31 10.68 -7.28
C GLU A 60 -3.05 11.54 -7.26
N ASP A 61 -3.17 12.87 -7.19
CA ASP A 61 -2.02 13.78 -7.05
C ASP A 61 -1.21 13.51 -5.77
N ALA A 62 -1.89 13.20 -4.65
CA ALA A 62 -1.23 12.81 -3.42
C ALA A 62 -0.49 11.47 -3.57
N ALA A 63 -1.06 10.53 -4.33
CA ALA A 63 -0.39 9.28 -4.63
C ALA A 63 0.86 9.49 -5.50
N PHE A 64 0.78 10.32 -6.54
CA PHE A 64 1.95 10.67 -7.34
C PHE A 64 3.04 11.38 -6.53
N ALA A 65 2.67 12.30 -5.63
CA ALA A 65 3.61 12.95 -4.75
C ALA A 65 4.33 11.96 -3.82
N LEU A 66 3.62 10.96 -3.26
CA LEU A 66 4.21 9.90 -2.46
C LEU A 66 5.13 9.00 -3.29
N LYS A 67 4.72 8.65 -4.51
CA LYS A 67 5.54 7.87 -5.45
C LYS A 67 6.88 8.57 -5.72
N GLU A 68 6.87 9.87 -6.00
CA GLU A 68 8.10 10.65 -6.21
C GLU A 68 8.92 10.77 -4.92
N LEU A 69 8.28 11.06 -3.78
CA LEU A 69 8.95 11.23 -2.48
C LEU A 69 9.68 9.96 -2.04
N PHE A 70 9.05 8.80 -2.24
CA PHE A 70 9.63 7.50 -1.88
C PHE A 70 10.44 6.89 -3.02
N GLY A 71 10.45 7.46 -4.22
CA GLY A 71 11.12 6.93 -5.40
C GLY A 71 10.64 5.53 -5.77
N MET A 72 9.31 5.38 -5.92
CA MET A 72 8.62 4.14 -6.27
C MET A 72 8.46 4.02 -7.79
N GLU A 73 8.41 2.80 -8.30
CA GLU A 73 8.24 2.47 -9.74
C GLU A 73 6.85 1.91 -10.03
#